data_AF-A0A6G1H855-F1
#
_entry.id   AF-A0A6G1H855-F1
#
_cell.length_a   1.000
_cell.length_b   1.000
_cell.length_c   1.000
_cell.angle_alpha   90.00
_cell.angle_beta   90.00
_cell.angle_gamma   90.00
#
_symmetry.space_group_name_H-M   'P 1'
#
loop_
_entity.id
_entity.type
_entity.pdbx_description
1 polymer ?
#
loop_
_entity_poly.entity_id
_entity_poly.type
_entity_poly.pdbx_seq_one_letter_code
_entity_poly.pdbx_strand_id
1 'polypeptide(L)'
;MLLQSFSGLAAAAAWFASTALAQSTCQSYGIDYQNRGVYFINSASNDTLTIVSEFEGAFDSRCQNDTASVILVDPNGDDTYCSNISINPGDGPQTTTCPVFKSNLSSGNYSLLILSNNGNDPNPFTSQRMFYLDVGQQVTTTVCRKTRQGMMCEHH
;
A
#
# COMPACT_ATOMS: atom_id res chain seq x y z
N MET A 1 53.62 -25.70 -54.91
CA MET A 1 52.56 -26.73 -54.95
C MET A 1 52.68 -27.46 -53.62
N LEU A 2 51.87 -27.23 -52.59
CA LEU A 2 50.41 -27.13 -52.53
C LEU A 2 49.93 -25.92 -51.70
N LEU A 3 48.86 -25.31 -52.20
CA LEU A 3 48.05 -24.26 -51.58
C LEU A 3 46.71 -24.91 -51.22
N GLN A 4 46.28 -24.84 -49.95
CA GLN A 4 44.88 -24.96 -49.50
C GLN A 4 44.80 -24.14 -48.19
N SER A 5 44.21 -22.94 -48.05
CA SER A 5 42.96 -22.29 -48.49
C SER A 5 41.76 -22.51 -47.53
N PHE A 6 41.34 -21.38 -46.94
CA PHE A 6 40.02 -20.99 -46.40
C PHE A 6 39.59 -21.34 -44.95
N SER A 7 39.54 -20.25 -44.16
CA SER A 7 38.32 -19.67 -43.55
C SER A 7 37.77 -20.15 -42.19
N GLY A 8 37.56 -19.15 -41.32
CA GLY A 8 36.49 -19.11 -40.29
C GLY A 8 36.90 -19.64 -38.92
N LEU A 9 36.53 -19.07 -37.78
CA LEU A 9 35.55 -18.04 -37.43
C LEU A 9 36.04 -17.38 -36.12
N ALA A 10 35.91 -16.07 -36.02
CA ALA A 10 36.06 -15.36 -34.75
C ALA A 10 34.93 -15.78 -33.81
N ALA A 11 35.24 -16.52 -32.74
CA ALA A 11 34.31 -16.81 -31.67
C ALA A 11 34.17 -15.57 -30.76
N ALA A 12 33.41 -14.57 -31.22
CA ALA A 12 32.93 -13.52 -30.32
C ALA A 12 31.74 -14.08 -29.52
N ALA A 13 32.04 -14.66 -28.35
CA ALA A 13 31.01 -15.00 -27.38
C ALA A 13 30.46 -13.70 -26.79
N ALA A 14 29.34 -13.22 -27.35
CA ALA A 14 28.54 -12.16 -26.74
C ALA A 14 27.88 -12.72 -25.48
N TRP A 15 28.44 -12.38 -24.32
CA TRP A 15 27.78 -12.59 -23.04
C TRP A 15 26.60 -11.63 -22.98
N PHE A 16 25.42 -12.09 -23.37
CA PHE A 16 24.18 -11.40 -23.10
C PHE A 16 23.99 -11.38 -21.58
N ALA A 17 24.33 -10.25 -20.94
CA ALA A 17 23.92 -9.97 -19.58
C ALA A 17 22.39 -9.78 -19.61
N SER A 18 21.65 -10.80 -19.20
CA SER A 18 20.22 -10.69 -18.94
C SER A 18 20.04 -9.71 -17.78
N THR A 19 19.74 -8.45 -18.07
CA THR A 19 19.24 -7.51 -17.08
C THR A 19 17.79 -7.90 -16.77
N ALA A 20 17.61 -8.93 -15.95
CA ALA A 20 16.35 -9.11 -15.26
C ALA A 20 16.14 -7.87 -14.40
N LEU A 21 15.23 -6.99 -14.82
CA LEU A 21 14.70 -5.98 -13.93
C LEU A 21 14.13 -6.74 -12.73
N ALA A 22 14.72 -6.55 -11.56
CA ALA A 22 14.22 -7.05 -10.29
C ALA A 22 12.82 -6.46 -10.08
N GLN A 23 11.80 -7.12 -10.62
CA GLN A 23 10.42 -6.85 -10.23
C GLN A 23 10.28 -7.43 -8.83
N SER A 24 9.91 -6.57 -7.88
CA SER A 24 9.50 -7.05 -6.56
C SER A 24 8.45 -8.15 -6.74
N THR A 25 8.71 -9.30 -6.14
CA THR A 25 7.80 -10.43 -6.13
C THR A 25 6.61 -10.21 -5.20
N CYS A 26 6.63 -9.18 -4.35
CA CYS A 26 5.56 -8.85 -3.40
C CYS A 26 4.93 -7.47 -3.72
N GLN A 27 3.61 -7.40 -3.61
CA GLN A 27 2.81 -6.19 -3.84
C GLN A 27 1.89 -5.93 -2.64
N SER A 28 1.50 -4.66 -2.46
CA SER A 28 0.60 -4.25 -1.39
C SER A 28 -0.60 -3.49 -1.93
N TYR A 29 -1.78 -3.83 -1.44
CA TYR A 29 -3.07 -3.27 -1.82
C TYR A 29 -3.75 -2.64 -0.62
N GLY A 30 -4.44 -1.52 -0.83
CA GLY A 30 -5.25 -0.88 0.21
C GLY A 30 -6.66 -1.41 0.24
N ILE A 31 -7.15 -1.76 1.42
CA ILE A 31 -8.55 -2.16 1.60
C ILE A 31 -9.39 -0.93 1.96
N ASP A 32 -8.95 -0.14 2.94
CA ASP A 32 -9.65 1.06 3.40
C ASP A 32 -9.15 2.32 2.70
N TYR A 33 -7.83 2.57 2.66
CA TYR A 33 -7.22 3.70 1.97
C TYR A 33 -6.51 3.22 0.71
N GLN A 34 -7.16 3.42 -0.43
CA GLN A 34 -6.66 3.08 -1.77
C GLN A 34 -5.90 4.24 -2.39
N ASN A 35 -5.00 3.92 -3.31
CA ASN A 35 -4.25 4.92 -4.04
C ASN A 35 -5.20 5.82 -4.84
N ARG A 36 -4.99 7.13 -4.72
CA ARG A 36 -5.81 8.24 -5.26
C ARG A 36 -7.24 8.30 -4.73
N GLY A 37 -7.55 7.59 -3.65
CA GLY A 37 -8.85 7.69 -2.98
C GLY A 37 -9.00 8.99 -2.17
N VAL A 38 -10.25 9.31 -1.83
CA VAL A 38 -10.64 10.45 -1.01
C VAL A 38 -11.49 9.92 0.15
N TYR A 39 -11.10 10.23 1.38
CA TYR A 39 -11.69 9.61 2.58
C TYR A 39 -12.04 10.65 3.64
N PHE A 40 -13.26 10.59 4.15
CA PHE A 40 -13.69 11.46 5.24
C PHE A 40 -13.15 10.97 6.59
N ILE A 41 -12.63 11.89 7.40
CA ILE A 41 -12.23 11.64 8.78
C ILE A 41 -13.02 12.57 9.70
N ASN A 42 -13.64 11.98 10.72
CA ASN A 42 -14.30 12.73 11.77
C ASN A 42 -13.26 13.40 12.70
N SER A 43 -13.18 14.73 12.67
CA SER A 43 -12.28 15.53 13.50
C SER A 43 -12.60 15.47 15.00
N ALA A 44 -13.76 14.93 15.38
CA ALA A 44 -14.13 14.71 16.79
C ALA A 44 -13.67 13.33 17.32
N SER A 45 -13.14 12.44 16.48
CA SER A 45 -12.67 11.11 16.92
C SER A 45 -11.28 11.19 17.54
N ASN A 46 -11.14 10.65 18.75
CA ASN A 46 -9.85 10.45 19.42
C ASN A 46 -9.28 9.05 19.17
N ASP A 47 -9.80 8.31 18.18
CA ASP A 47 -9.21 7.04 17.78
C ASP A 47 -7.91 7.31 17.02
N THR A 48 -6.95 6.40 17.14
CA THR A 48 -5.75 6.42 16.30
C THR A 48 -6.11 6.11 14.85
N LEU A 49 -5.35 6.65 13.91
CA LEU A 49 -5.46 6.27 12.51
C LEU A 49 -4.98 4.83 12.33
N THR A 50 -5.89 3.96 11.88
CA THR A 50 -5.59 2.60 11.45
C THR A 50 -5.74 2.52 9.95
N ILE A 51 -4.87 1.75 9.30
CA ILE A 51 -4.89 1.54 7.86
C ILE A 51 -4.78 0.03 7.58
N VAL A 52 -5.59 -0.48 6.66
CA VAL A 52 -5.67 -1.91 6.33
C VAL A 52 -5.10 -2.16 4.94
N SER A 53 -4.18 -3.11 4.87
CA SER A 53 -3.53 -3.54 3.63
C SER A 53 -3.62 -5.04 3.43
N GLU A 54 -3.58 -5.45 2.18
CA GLU A 54 -3.41 -6.84 1.77
C GLU A 54 -2.10 -6.98 0.99
N PHE A 55 -1.48 -8.15 1.05
CA PHE A 55 -0.22 -8.45 0.39
C PHE A 55 -0.37 -9.68 -0.50
N GLU A 56 0.09 -9.55 -1.74
CA GLU A 56 -0.02 -10.60 -2.76
C GLU A 56 1.29 -10.68 -3.52
N GLY A 57 1.71 -11.88 -3.92
CA GLY A 57 2.92 -12.04 -4.71
C GLY A 57 2.66 -12.08 -6.22
N ALA A 58 3.73 -11.99 -7.01
CA ALA A 58 3.65 -12.09 -8.46
C ALA A 58 3.50 -13.55 -8.90
N PHE A 59 2.59 -13.85 -9.84
CA PHE A 59 2.45 -15.16 -10.48
C PHE A 59 2.32 -16.37 -9.51
N ASP A 60 1.28 -16.41 -8.68
CA ASP A 60 1.00 -17.53 -7.74
C ASP A 60 2.13 -17.79 -6.72
N SER A 61 3.04 -16.82 -6.56
CA SER A 61 3.98 -16.81 -5.45
C SER A 61 3.39 -16.01 -4.29
N ARG A 62 3.68 -16.42 -3.06
CA ARG A 62 3.34 -15.66 -1.85
C ARG A 62 4.49 -14.73 -1.51
N CYS A 63 4.21 -13.58 -0.90
CA CYS A 63 5.25 -12.77 -0.25
C CYS A 63 6.02 -13.64 0.76
N GLN A 64 7.32 -13.39 0.94
CA GLN A 64 8.12 -14.15 1.90
C GLN A 64 7.73 -13.80 3.33
N ASN A 65 8.05 -14.68 4.28
CA ASN A 65 7.82 -14.38 5.69
C ASN A 65 8.75 -13.23 6.15
N ASP A 66 8.16 -12.06 6.34
CA ASP A 66 8.83 -10.85 6.80
C ASP A 66 7.83 -9.87 7.42
N THR A 67 8.35 -8.82 8.04
CA THR A 67 7.57 -7.67 8.50
C THR A 67 7.95 -6.43 7.71
N ALA A 68 6.95 -5.66 7.31
CA ALA A 68 7.17 -4.35 6.69
C ALA A 68 7.14 -3.22 7.71
N SER A 69 8.04 -2.26 7.54
CA SER A 69 7.96 -0.94 8.15
C SER A 69 6.94 -0.09 7.41
N VAL A 70 6.12 0.64 8.17
CA VAL A 70 5.07 1.49 7.62
C VAL A 70 5.30 2.92 8.07
N ILE A 71 5.27 3.84 7.11
CA ILE A 71 5.47 5.27 7.34
C ILE A 71 4.31 6.03 6.71
N LEU A 72 3.62 6.84 7.52
CA LEU A 72 2.65 7.82 7.06
C LEU A 72 3.36 9.15 6.86
N VAL A 73 3.22 9.75 5.68
CA VAL A 73 3.70 11.10 5.38
C VAL A 73 2.49 12.01 5.28
N ASP A 74 2.49 13.08 6.07
CA ASP A 74 1.41 14.05 6.14
C ASP A 74 1.46 15.08 4.99
N PRO A 75 0.46 15.99 4.87
CA PRO A 75 0.43 17.00 3.84
C PRO A 75 1.57 18.04 3.89
N ASN A 76 2.23 18.19 5.05
CA ASN A 76 3.38 19.07 5.23
C ASN A 76 4.70 18.37 4.84
N GLY A 77 4.65 17.05 4.66
CA GLY A 77 5.81 16.22 4.36
C GLY A 77 6.45 15.58 5.60
N ASP A 78 5.83 15.70 6.77
CA ASP A 78 6.33 15.11 8.01
C ASP A 78 6.02 13.61 8.03
N ASP A 79 7.02 12.81 8.41
CA ASP A 79 6.92 11.36 8.47
C ASP A 79 6.60 10.86 9.88
N THR A 80 5.69 9.89 9.94
CA THR A 80 5.27 9.23 11.18
C THR A 80 5.38 7.73 11.01
N TYR A 81 6.18 7.10 11.87
CA TYR A 81 6.30 5.65 11.92
C TYR A 81 5.03 5.02 12.50
N CYS A 82 4.41 4.11 11.75
CA CYS A 82 3.27 3.32 12.19
C CYS A 82 3.71 1.91 12.61
N SER A 83 2.82 1.11 13.18
CA SER A 83 3.17 -0.25 13.59
C SER A 83 3.54 -1.14 12.40
N ASN A 84 4.52 -2.03 12.59
CA ASN A 84 4.89 -3.01 11.56
C ASN A 84 3.73 -3.96 11.26
N ILE A 85 3.71 -4.48 10.04
CA ILE A 85 2.72 -5.46 9.57
C ILE A 85 3.40 -6.65 8.94
N SER A 86 2.83 -7.85 9.10
CA SER A 86 3.30 -9.05 8.41
C SER A 86 2.97 -8.95 6.93
N ILE A 87 3.88 -9.37 6.04
CA ILE A 87 3.60 -9.37 4.60
C ILE A 87 3.20 -10.75 4.07
N ASN A 88 3.26 -11.80 4.91
CA ASN A 88 2.81 -13.15 4.58
C ASN A 88 1.79 -13.68 5.60
N PRO A 89 0.60 -13.07 5.70
CA PRO A 89 -0.45 -13.50 6.62
C PRO A 89 -1.30 -14.67 6.08
N GLY A 90 -0.94 -15.26 4.93
CA GLY A 90 -1.78 -16.24 4.25
C GLY A 90 -3.06 -15.62 3.70
N ASP A 91 -2.93 -14.56 2.92
CA ASP A 91 -4.03 -13.88 2.21
C ASP A 91 -5.00 -13.10 3.14
N GLY A 92 -4.56 -12.83 4.38
CA GLY A 92 -5.33 -12.09 5.38
C GLY A 92 -5.05 -10.58 5.40
N PRO A 93 -6.06 -9.71 5.60
CA PRO A 93 -5.86 -8.29 5.83
C PRO A 93 -4.93 -8.00 7.00
N GLN A 94 -4.11 -6.96 6.86
CA GLN A 94 -3.13 -6.53 7.86
C GLN A 94 -3.35 -5.07 8.23
N THR A 95 -3.48 -4.82 9.53
CA THR A 95 -3.73 -3.48 10.06
C THR A 95 -2.47 -2.89 10.64
N THR A 96 -2.10 -1.71 10.15
CA THR A 96 -1.10 -0.85 10.79
C THR A 96 -1.79 0.26 11.57
N THR A 97 -1.25 0.61 12.72
CA THR A 97 -1.73 1.70 13.58
C THR A 97 -0.68 2.80 13.62
N CYS A 98 -1.06 4.01 13.23
CA CYS A 98 -0.21 5.18 13.30
C CYS A 98 -0.47 5.92 14.63
N PRO A 99 0.57 6.39 15.34
CA PRO A 99 0.45 7.10 16.61
C PRO A 99 -0.06 8.56 16.44
N VAL A 100 -1.05 8.74 15.58
CA VAL A 100 -1.73 10.02 15.32
C VAL A 100 -3.22 9.83 15.57
N PHE A 101 -3.79 10.71 16.38
CA PHE A 101 -5.24 10.75 16.59
C PHE A 101 -5.94 11.34 15.37
N LYS A 102 -7.11 10.80 15.02
CA LYS A 102 -7.93 11.32 13.92
C LYS A 102 -8.30 12.80 14.10
N SER A 103 -8.49 13.24 15.35
CA SER A 103 -8.72 14.64 15.71
C SER A 103 -7.55 15.58 15.44
N ASN A 104 -6.33 15.05 15.30
CA ASN A 104 -5.12 15.82 14.99
C ASN A 104 -4.79 15.84 13.49
N LEU A 105 -5.55 15.11 12.66
CA LEU A 105 -5.35 15.13 11.22
C LEU A 105 -5.88 16.42 10.60
N SER A 106 -5.30 16.80 9.46
CA SER A 106 -5.77 17.91 8.64
C SER A 106 -6.15 17.44 7.24
N SER A 107 -7.05 18.16 6.56
CA SER A 107 -7.40 17.83 5.18
C SER A 107 -6.20 18.04 4.26
N GLY A 108 -5.95 17.07 3.37
CA GLY A 108 -4.80 17.13 2.47
C GLY A 108 -4.39 15.78 1.90
N ASN A 109 -3.31 15.78 1.12
CA ASN A 109 -2.74 14.57 0.55
C ASN A 109 -1.79 13.92 1.56
N TYR A 110 -2.05 12.67 1.88
CA TYR A 110 -1.18 11.81 2.66
C TYR A 110 -0.53 10.78 1.74
N SER A 111 0.67 10.33 2.09
CA SER A 111 1.29 9.15 1.47
C SER A 111 1.52 8.08 2.53
N LEU A 112 1.24 6.83 2.20
CA LEU A 112 1.68 5.70 2.99
C LEU A 112 2.78 4.97 2.24
N LEU A 113 3.92 4.81 2.90
CA LEU A 113 5.06 4.03 2.44
C LEU A 113 5.12 2.72 3.22
N ILE A 114 5.24 1.61 2.52
CA ILE A 114 5.41 0.27 3.09
C ILE A 114 6.72 -0.29 2.53
N LEU A 115 7.67 -0.58 3.42
CA LEU A 115 9.04 -0.96 3.10
C LEU A 115 9.36 -2.31 3.73
N SER A 116 9.90 -3.25 2.95
CA SER A 116 10.35 -4.54 3.46
C SER A 116 11.46 -5.12 2.58
N ASN A 117 12.34 -5.89 3.22
CA ASN A 117 13.36 -6.66 2.52
C ASN A 117 12.81 -7.93 1.88
N ASN A 118 11.51 -8.21 2.04
CA ASN A 118 10.84 -9.41 1.57
C ASN A 118 11.57 -10.68 2.06
N GLY A 119 11.96 -10.67 3.34
CA GLY A 119 12.65 -11.77 4.00
C GLY A 119 14.03 -12.04 3.42
N ASN A 120 14.24 -13.25 2.91
CA ASN A 120 15.50 -13.66 2.27
C ASN A 120 15.46 -13.52 0.73
N ASP A 121 14.39 -12.96 0.16
CA ASP A 121 14.32 -12.68 -1.28
C ASP A 121 15.36 -11.59 -1.63
N PRO A 122 16.16 -11.76 -2.71
CA PRO A 122 17.08 -10.70 -3.16
C PRO A 122 16.35 -9.43 -3.64
N ASN A 123 15.03 -9.47 -3.81
CA ASN A 123 14.19 -8.38 -4.27
C ASN A 123 13.39 -7.78 -3.11
N PRO A 124 13.91 -6.72 -2.45
CA PRO A 124 13.10 -5.95 -1.51
C PRO A 124 11.92 -5.32 -2.23
N PHE A 125 10.87 -4.98 -1.47
CA PHE A 125 9.74 -4.26 -2.02
C PHE A 125 9.48 -2.93 -1.33
N THR A 126 8.92 -2.02 -2.11
CA THR A 126 8.40 -0.75 -1.64
C THR A 126 7.05 -0.53 -2.28
N SER A 127 6.05 -0.23 -1.47
CA SER A 127 4.75 0.23 -1.93
C SER A 127 4.52 1.65 -1.44
N GLN A 128 4.03 2.50 -2.34
CA GLN A 128 3.56 3.83 -2.02
C GLN A 128 2.13 3.98 -2.51
N ARG A 129 1.26 4.48 -1.63
CA ARG A 129 -0.06 4.96 -2.00
C ARG A 129 -0.24 6.38 -1.52
N MET A 130 -0.83 7.21 -2.36
CA MET A 130 -1.24 8.57 -2.03
C MET A 130 -2.75 8.61 -1.89
N PHE A 131 -3.30 9.27 -0.88
CA PHE A 131 -4.74 9.44 -0.73
C PHE A 131 -5.03 10.79 -0.09
N TYR A 132 -6.23 11.31 -0.32
CA TYR A 132 -6.68 12.57 0.27
C TYR A 132 -7.56 12.28 1.49
N LEU A 133 -7.28 12.95 2.60
CA LEU A 133 -8.18 12.97 3.74
C LEU A 133 -8.99 14.27 3.72
N ASP A 134 -10.31 14.14 3.85
CA ASP A 134 -11.23 15.25 4.10
C ASP A 134 -11.63 15.23 5.58
N VAL A 135 -11.01 16.08 6.37
CA VAL A 135 -11.16 16.10 7.83
C VAL A 135 -12.19 17.14 8.23
N GLY A 136 -13.25 16.71 8.91
CA GLY A 136 -14.34 17.59 9.33
C GLY A 136 -15.18 17.02 10.46
N GLN A 137 -16.08 17.83 10.99
CA GLN A 137 -17.08 17.37 11.95
C GLN A 137 -18.09 16.47 11.24
N GLN A 138 -18.36 15.29 11.78
CA GLN A 138 -19.45 14.44 11.27
C GLN A 138 -20.80 15.13 11.53
N VAL A 139 -21.61 15.27 10.49
CA VAL A 139 -22.99 15.76 10.60
C VAL A 139 -23.93 14.58 10.34
N THR A 140 -24.74 14.21 11.33
CA THR A 140 -25.79 13.21 11.15
C THR A 140 -27.10 13.90 10.85
N THR A 141 -27.79 13.47 9.81
CA THR A 141 -29.14 13.94 9.49
C THR A 141 -30.17 12.87 9.86
N THR A 142 -31.26 13.27 10.50
CA THR A 142 -32.35 12.34 10.81
C THR A 142 -33.53 12.66 9.90
N VAL A 143 -33.84 11.74 8.98
CA VAL A 143 -34.98 11.87 8.08
C VAL A 143 -36.18 11.20 8.73
N CYS A 144 -37.14 12.00 9.17
CA CYS A 144 -38.41 11.50 9.69
C CYS A 144 -39.51 11.57 8.63
N ARG A 145 -40.13 10.43 8.33
CA ARG A 145 -41.33 10.34 7.49
C ARG A 145 -42.53 10.01 8.36
N LYS A 146 -43.64 10.71 8.11
CA LYS A 146 -44.93 10.37 8.72
C LYS A 146 -45.58 9.24 7.92
N THR A 147 -45.75 8.09 8.54
CA THR A 147 -46.48 6.93 7.99
C THR A 147 -47.86 6.82 8.64
N ARG A 148 -48.74 5.96 8.10
CA ARG A 148 -50.04 5.66 8.74
C ARG A 148 -49.89 4.96 10.10
N GLN A 149 -48.73 4.36 10.37
CA GLN A 149 -48.41 3.69 11.63
C GLN A 149 -47.75 4.62 12.68
N GLY A 150 -47.44 5.87 12.32
CA GLY A 150 -46.69 6.81 13.16
C GLY A 150 -45.50 7.46 12.45
N MET A 151 -44.66 8.17 13.21
CA MET A 151 -43.43 8.78 12.69
C MET A 151 -42.32 7.74 12.68
N MET A 152 -41.70 7.50 11.52
CA MET A 152 -40.49 6.67 11.41
C MET A 152 -39.32 7.57 11.03
N CYS A 153 -38.23 7.47 11.79
CA CYS A 153 -37.03 8.27 11.59
C CYS A 153 -35.86 7.35 11.25
N GLU A 154 -35.10 7.72 10.23
CA GLU A 154 -33.89 7.02 9.78
C GLU A 154 -32.70 7.99 9.92
N HIS A 155 -31.58 7.49 10.44
CA HIS A 155 -30.37 8.27 10.64
C HIS A 155 -29.43 8.03 9.44
N HIS A 156 -28.98 9.11 8.78
CA HIS A 156 -28.00 9.12 7.69
C HIS A 156 -26.76 9.93 8.08
#